data_AF-A0A9E2PLI6-F1
#
_entry.id   AF-A0A9E2PLI6-F1
#
_cell.length_a   1.000
_cell.length_b   1.000
_cell.length_c   1.000
_cell.angle_alpha   90.00
_cell.angle_beta   90.00
_cell.angle_gamma   90.00
#
_symmetry.space_group_name_H-M   'P 1'
#
loop_
_entity.id
_entity.type
_entity.pdbx_description
1 polymer ?
#
loop_
_entity_poly.entity_id
_entity_poly.type
_entity_poly.pdbx_seq_one_letter_code
_entity_poly.pdbx_strand_id
1 'polypeptide(L)'
;MSVLLIIKLKKIIYSGENIGNDLSFRFDVKDQVARVKTRISSGQHKSFSKVLFQGTFAEGSVSLPVSVGITEEDPVFHDTGSGLSSFNVQLQESEPQTHSFNADVIASGGDKGKKATFTFIMEANIRILKVDILQPSPGENHTYAAQPDYNSTGPIAFKAKVEGVNYTGNTDWDVKLEYQTDGGGPYEKTYQFTSPNNQAVNRTFISEGGRLTIKASATVNGIQCSSEITNFITGVGIPDAIITQRLGGLYTPPTGGTAGLLTGIAMNESSYRQFDARITKYGLTARWPVESIPERPDQPSRGSYIGMMQVPVAMDTAWDWLINTQTGADIFVNDKLVRARNKVADLQTTHPGLPNLNGVQLENYALGLYGGHSRPYYAPDQVGGQWQWQTTKNRPLLNYVSKVRKNIQP
;
A
#
# COMPACT_ATOMS: atom_id res chain seq x y z
N MET A 1 11.18 12.92 13.22
CA MET A 1 10.36 13.83 12.38
C MET A 1 11.24 14.95 11.84
N SER A 2 10.82 15.63 10.78
CA SER A 2 11.57 16.72 10.17
C SER A 2 10.86 18.05 10.44
N VAL A 3 11.62 19.11 10.72
CA VAL A 3 11.04 20.44 11.01
C VAL A 3 11.67 21.53 10.15
N LEU A 4 10.87 22.54 9.79
CA LEU A 4 11.33 23.77 9.21
C LEU A 4 11.47 24.84 10.31
N LEU A 5 12.68 25.34 10.50
CA LEU A 5 12.99 26.46 11.38
C LEU A 5 13.06 27.75 10.56
N ILE A 6 12.33 28.76 11.00
CA ILE A 6 12.33 30.12 10.42
C ILE A 6 12.70 31.11 11.52
N ILE A 7 13.85 31.78 11.39
CA ILE A 7 14.26 32.87 12.28
C ILE A 7 13.85 34.20 11.65
N LYS A 8 13.10 35.01 12.39
CA LYS A 8 12.69 36.35 11.98
C LYS A 8 13.25 37.40 12.93
N LEU A 9 13.64 38.55 12.38
CA LEU A 9 13.84 39.76 13.17
C LEU A 9 12.47 40.33 13.54
N LYS A 10 12.20 40.50 14.82
CA LYS A 10 10.94 41.05 15.34
C LYS A 10 11.05 42.51 15.72
N LYS A 11 12.14 42.90 16.39
CA LYS A 11 12.31 44.26 16.88
C LYS A 11 13.79 44.63 16.97
N ILE A 12 14.08 45.89 16.67
CA ILE A 12 15.33 46.55 17.03
C ILE A 12 14.97 47.67 18.00
N ILE A 13 15.66 47.73 19.14
CA ILE A 13 15.57 48.82 20.12
C ILE A 13 16.89 49.57 20.08
N TYR A 14 16.83 50.88 19.92
CA TYR A 14 18.00 51.75 19.94
C TYR A 14 18.02 52.54 21.25
N SER A 15 19.03 52.30 22.09
CA SER A 15 19.28 53.00 23.35
C SER A 15 20.70 53.59 23.39
N GLY A 16 20.99 54.34 24.46
CA GLY A 16 22.26 55.04 24.63
C GLY A 16 22.29 56.38 23.90
N GLU A 17 23.47 56.78 23.45
CA GLU A 17 23.68 58.08 22.82
C GLU A 17 23.28 58.08 21.35
N ASN A 18 22.87 59.25 20.86
CA ASN A 18 22.52 59.43 19.45
C ASN A 18 23.78 59.49 18.58
N ILE A 19 23.90 58.58 17.62
CA ILE A 19 25.00 58.50 16.65
C ILE A 19 24.50 58.70 15.21
N GLY A 20 23.23 59.08 15.03
CA GLY A 20 22.55 59.09 13.73
C GLY A 20 21.28 58.24 13.77
N ASN A 21 20.49 58.29 12.70
CA ASN A 21 19.27 57.48 12.60
C ASN A 21 19.18 56.64 11.33
N ASP A 22 20.01 56.89 10.32
CA ASP A 22 20.05 56.15 9.05
C ASP A 22 20.96 54.92 9.19
N LEU A 23 20.37 53.79 9.57
CA LEU A 23 21.10 52.60 10.00
C LEU A 23 20.95 51.43 9.04
N SER A 24 22.04 50.68 8.88
CA SER A 24 22.14 49.48 8.06
C SER A 24 22.66 48.33 8.91
N PHE A 25 21.90 47.24 8.93
CA PHE A 25 22.19 46.03 9.71
C PHE A 25 22.43 44.87 8.75
N ARG A 26 23.59 44.23 8.85
CA ARG A 26 23.91 42.97 8.15
C ARG A 26 23.88 41.83 9.17
N PHE A 27 22.83 41.03 9.15
CA PHE A 27 22.73 39.81 9.94
C PHE A 27 23.37 38.65 9.19
N ASP A 28 24.11 37.82 9.91
CA ASP A 28 24.62 36.54 9.45
C ASP A 28 24.14 35.46 10.42
N VAL A 29 23.34 34.52 9.92
CA VAL A 29 22.78 33.41 10.69
C VAL A 29 23.09 32.12 9.94
N LYS A 30 24.02 31.32 10.46
CA LYS A 30 24.49 30.07 9.83
C LYS A 30 24.81 30.26 8.34
N ASP A 31 25.68 31.23 8.05
CA ASP A 31 26.16 31.59 6.71
C ASP A 31 25.10 32.20 5.76
N GLN A 32 23.86 32.40 6.23
CA GLN A 32 22.84 33.15 5.50
C GLN A 32 22.88 34.61 5.89
N VAL A 33 23.07 35.48 4.90
CA VAL A 33 23.17 36.93 5.10
C VAL A 33 21.84 37.62 4.78
N ALA A 34 21.33 38.40 5.73
CA ALA A 34 20.18 39.28 5.54
C ALA A 34 20.55 40.73 5.86
N ARG A 35 20.11 41.67 5.03
CA ARG A 35 20.32 43.11 5.25
C ARG A 35 19.01 43.81 5.59
N VAL A 36 19.06 44.73 6.54
CA VAL A 36 17.95 45.60 6.97
C VAL A 36 18.45 47.02 7.01
N LYS A 37 17.88 47.91 6.17
CA LYS A 37 18.11 49.35 6.25
C LYS A 37 16.90 50.01 6.88
N THR A 38 17.10 50.95 7.80
CA THR A 38 15.99 51.60 8.50
C THR A 38 16.40 52.90 9.17
N ARG A 39 15.43 53.79 9.31
CA ARG A 39 15.49 54.94 10.20
C ARG A 39 14.99 54.60 11.60
N ILE A 40 15.84 54.74 12.62
CA ILE A 40 15.48 54.59 14.05
C ILE A 40 16.29 55.62 14.83
N SER A 41 15.64 56.48 15.61
CA SER A 41 16.34 57.43 16.49
C SER A 41 16.62 56.83 17.87
N SER A 42 17.61 57.37 18.59
CA SER A 42 17.88 56.95 19.97
C SER A 42 16.63 57.09 20.85
N GLY A 43 16.40 56.09 21.71
CA GLY A 43 15.22 55.95 22.57
C GLY A 43 14.01 55.34 21.86
N GLN A 44 14.09 55.09 20.54
CA GLN A 44 13.01 54.48 19.77
C GLN A 44 13.25 53.00 19.51
N HIS A 45 12.21 52.33 19.02
CA HIS A 45 12.28 50.98 18.52
C HIS A 45 11.49 50.84 17.23
N LYS A 46 11.79 49.81 16.47
CA LYS A 46 11.03 49.47 15.26
C LYS A 46 10.80 47.97 15.18
N SER A 47 9.59 47.61 14.77
CA SER A 47 9.19 46.22 14.57
C SER A 47 9.46 45.78 13.13
N PHE A 48 9.76 44.49 12.96
CA PHE A 48 10.10 43.86 11.70
C PHE A 48 9.40 42.51 11.57
N SER A 49 9.31 42.04 10.33
CA SER A 49 8.86 40.69 9.96
C SER A 49 9.84 40.00 9.00
N LYS A 50 11.10 40.48 8.98
CA LYS A 50 12.15 40.04 8.06
C LYS A 50 12.64 38.64 8.44
N VAL A 51 12.58 37.69 7.50
CA VAL A 51 13.23 36.38 7.65
C VAL A 51 14.74 36.58 7.56
N LEU A 52 15.45 36.18 8.61
CA LEU A 52 16.92 36.19 8.69
C LEU A 52 17.51 34.84 8.28
N PHE A 53 16.82 33.75 8.63
CA PHE A 53 17.26 32.39 8.32
C PHE A 53 16.06 31.48 8.12
N GLN A 54 16.20 30.57 7.17
CA GLN A 54 15.27 29.46 7.00
C GLN A 54 16.07 28.19 6.70
N GLY A 55 15.78 27.12 7.43
CA GLY A 55 16.46 25.84 7.26
C GLY A 55 15.64 24.68 7.82
N THR A 56 15.92 23.48 7.33
CA THR A 56 15.23 22.27 7.75
C THR A 56 16.18 21.43 8.61
N PHE A 57 15.64 20.82 9.68
CA PHE A 57 16.39 20.10 10.69
C PHE A 57 15.66 18.81 11.09
N ALA A 58 16.41 17.84 11.62
CA ALA A 58 15.82 16.76 12.41
C ALA A 58 15.30 17.32 13.75
N GLU A 59 14.37 16.62 14.39
CA GLU A 59 13.96 16.93 15.78
C GLU A 59 15.14 16.98 16.75
N GLY A 60 14.98 17.74 17.83
CA GLY A 60 15.99 17.93 18.87
C GLY A 60 16.23 19.41 19.15
N SER A 61 17.48 19.81 19.35
CA SER A 61 17.83 21.21 19.55
C SER A 61 18.91 21.65 18.57
N VAL A 62 18.91 22.94 18.24
CA VAL A 62 19.95 23.54 17.42
C VAL A 62 20.44 24.84 18.05
N SER A 63 21.75 25.04 18.01
CA SER A 63 22.39 26.31 18.38
C SER A 63 22.80 27.02 17.09
N LEU A 64 22.16 28.15 16.80
CA LEU A 64 22.45 28.95 15.61
C LEU A 64 23.34 30.13 15.99
N PRO A 65 24.59 30.20 15.49
CA PRO A 65 25.39 31.40 15.65
C PRO A 65 24.72 32.56 14.89
N VAL A 66 24.57 33.70 15.56
CA VAL A 66 24.01 34.91 14.99
C VAL A 66 24.98 36.05 15.19
N SER A 67 25.40 36.69 14.10
CA SER A 67 26.15 37.93 14.16
C SER A 67 25.41 39.06 13.46
N VAL A 68 25.68 40.29 13.88
CA VAL A 68 25.19 41.51 13.23
C VAL A 68 26.34 42.48 13.06
N GLY A 69 26.50 42.99 11.84
CA GLY A 69 27.28 44.19 11.56
C GLY A 69 26.34 45.40 11.45
N ILE A 70 26.73 46.51 12.05
CA ILE A 70 25.97 47.75 12.08
C ILE A 70 26.79 48.83 11.39
N THR A 71 26.15 49.60 10.53
CA THR A 71 26.74 50.75 9.86
C THR A 71 25.73 51.89 9.90
N GLU A 72 26.15 53.02 10.42
CA GLU A 72 25.46 54.29 10.24
C GLU A 72 25.84 54.86 8.86
N GLU A 73 24.84 55.26 8.09
CA GLU A 73 24.99 55.65 6.68
C GLU A 73 25.00 57.19 6.52
N ASP A 74 25.80 57.89 7.32
CA ASP A 74 26.18 59.29 7.09
C ASP A 74 27.29 59.37 6.00
N PRO A 75 27.16 60.30 5.03
CA PRO A 75 28.21 60.56 4.03
C PRO A 75 29.59 60.94 4.58
N VAL A 76 29.66 61.47 5.80
CA VAL A 76 30.87 62.05 6.40
C VAL A 76 31.49 61.13 7.45
N PHE A 77 30.67 60.40 8.21
CA PHE A 77 31.11 59.54 9.31
C PHE A 77 30.56 58.12 9.15
N HIS A 78 31.44 57.13 9.06
CA HIS A 78 31.06 55.72 8.91
C HIS A 78 31.16 54.99 10.25
N ASP A 79 30.24 55.29 11.16
CA ASP A 79 30.22 54.64 12.46
C ASP A 79 29.81 53.18 12.30
N THR A 80 30.64 52.28 12.83
CA THR A 80 30.44 50.83 12.71
C THR A 80 30.48 50.13 14.05
N GLY A 81 29.71 49.05 14.16
CA GLY A 81 29.72 48.19 15.34
C GLY A 81 29.30 46.78 14.98
N SER A 82 29.41 45.89 15.95
CA SER A 82 29.04 44.49 15.74
C SER A 82 28.60 43.81 17.03
N GLY A 83 27.79 42.77 16.89
CA GLY A 83 27.42 41.88 17.98
C GLY A 83 27.40 40.42 17.54
N LEU A 84 27.64 39.52 18.49
CA LEU A 84 27.62 38.08 18.28
C LEU A 84 26.83 37.43 19.42
N SER A 85 26.04 36.41 19.09
CA SER A 85 25.30 35.60 20.04
C SER A 85 25.05 34.21 19.47
N SER A 86 24.47 33.32 20.28
CA SER A 86 23.96 32.04 19.80
C SER A 86 22.49 31.88 20.20
N PHE A 87 21.64 31.58 19.23
CA PHE A 87 20.22 31.32 19.44
C PHE A 87 20.02 29.80 19.57
N ASN A 88 19.80 29.33 20.80
CA ASN A 88 19.43 27.96 21.08
C ASN A 88 17.91 27.78 20.87
N VAL A 89 17.53 26.87 19.98
CA VAL A 89 16.13 26.61 19.63
C VAL A 89 15.80 25.14 19.89
N GLN A 90 14.70 24.90 20.62
CA GLN A 90 14.12 23.57 20.85
C GLN A 90 13.17 23.21 19.71
N LEU A 91 13.55 22.29 18.84
CA LEU A 91 12.85 21.96 17.59
C LEU A 91 11.58 21.12 17.78
N GLN A 92 11.35 20.58 18.99
CA GLN A 92 10.11 19.90 19.36
C GLN A 92 8.98 20.84 19.81
N GLU A 93 9.26 22.12 20.06
CA GLU A 93 8.27 23.08 20.54
C GLU A 93 7.66 23.83 19.36
N SER A 94 6.35 23.70 19.13
CA SER A 94 5.67 24.43 18.05
C SER A 94 5.47 25.91 18.35
N GLU A 95 5.55 26.31 19.61
CA GLU A 95 5.39 27.69 20.04
C GLU A 95 6.59 28.55 19.61
N PRO A 96 6.37 29.83 19.23
CA PRO A 96 7.46 30.72 18.89
C PRO A 96 8.43 30.91 20.05
N GLN A 97 9.72 30.68 19.81
CA GLN A 97 10.79 30.94 20.78
C GLN A 97 11.44 32.28 20.49
N THR A 98 11.83 33.03 21.52
CA THR A 98 12.44 34.37 21.35
C THR A 98 13.88 34.38 21.82
N HIS A 99 14.69 35.22 21.17
CA HIS A 99 16.08 35.47 21.55
C HIS A 99 16.39 36.94 21.50
N SER A 100 17.17 37.42 22.46
CA SER A 100 17.58 38.81 22.55
C SER A 100 19.07 38.92 22.80
N PHE A 101 19.72 39.83 22.09
CA PHE A 101 21.13 40.16 22.32
C PHE A 101 21.42 41.61 21.94
N ASN A 102 22.53 42.13 22.45
CA ASN A 102 22.94 43.52 22.26
C ASN A 102 24.17 43.61 21.34
N ALA A 103 24.28 44.72 20.63
CA ALA A 103 25.50 45.15 19.97
C ALA A 103 25.72 46.64 20.20
N ASP A 104 26.97 47.02 20.40
CA ASP A 104 27.35 48.40 20.63
C ASP A 104 27.99 48.99 19.36
N VAL A 105 27.72 50.27 19.12
CA VAL A 105 28.40 51.10 18.12
C VAL A 105 29.05 52.25 18.86
N ILE A 106 30.34 52.47 18.61
CA ILE A 106 31.09 53.59 19.16
C ILE A 106 31.35 54.57 18.02
N ALA A 107 30.87 55.80 18.18
CA ALA A 107 31.07 56.84 17.20
C ALA A 107 32.57 57.15 17.02
N SER A 108 32.97 57.28 15.77
CA SER A 108 34.35 57.51 15.32
C SER A 108 34.55 58.92 14.75
N GLY A 109 33.46 59.60 14.40
CA GLY A 109 33.39 60.90 13.75
C GLY A 109 33.33 62.13 14.66
N GLY A 110 32.56 63.15 14.24
CA GLY A 110 32.36 64.39 15.01
C GLY A 110 31.80 64.17 16.42
N ASP A 111 31.14 63.03 16.62
CA ASP A 111 30.57 62.56 17.87
C ASP A 111 31.45 61.51 18.58
N LYS A 112 32.76 61.53 18.34
CA LYS A 112 33.71 60.51 18.81
C LYS A 112 33.51 60.15 20.28
N GLY A 113 33.37 58.84 20.53
CA GLY A 113 33.25 58.29 21.89
C GLY A 113 31.82 58.12 22.38
N LYS A 114 30.82 58.67 21.66
CA LYS A 114 29.42 58.35 21.95
C LYS A 114 29.16 56.85 21.78
N LYS A 115 28.40 56.27 22.69
CA LYS A 115 28.03 54.85 22.68
C LYS A 115 26.54 54.65 22.43
N ALA A 116 26.22 54.06 21.28
CA ALA A 116 24.89 53.56 20.97
C ALA A 116 24.81 52.06 21.25
N THR A 117 23.70 51.60 21.82
CA THR A 117 23.43 50.18 22.03
C THR A 117 22.16 49.78 21.27
N PHE A 118 22.26 48.70 20.50
CA PHE A 118 21.15 48.12 19.76
C PHE A 118 20.80 46.77 20.36
N THR A 119 19.56 46.62 20.82
CA THR A 119 18.99 45.33 21.24
C THR A 119 18.19 44.74 20.10
N PHE A 120 18.53 43.51 19.71
CA PHE A 120 17.85 42.77 18.65
C PHE A 120 17.00 41.68 19.26
N ILE A 121 15.71 41.69 18.95
CA ILE A 121 14.78 40.64 19.34
C ILE A 121 14.45 39.81 18.10
N MET A 122 14.76 38.53 18.16
CA MET A 122 14.47 37.54 17.14
C MET A 122 13.40 36.56 17.64
N GLU A 123 12.73 35.94 16.69
CA GLU A 123 11.74 34.89 16.93
C GLU A 123 12.00 33.71 16.01
N ALA A 124 12.15 32.54 16.61
CA ALA A 124 12.19 31.25 15.94
C ALA A 124 10.76 30.70 15.83
N ASN A 125 10.32 30.43 14.60
CA ASN A 125 9.07 29.75 14.31
C ASN A 125 9.40 28.35 13.78
N ILE A 126 8.84 27.32 14.41
CA ILE A 126 9.05 25.93 14.03
C ILE A 126 7.80 25.41 13.35
N ARG A 127 7.96 24.74 12.21
CA ARG A 127 6.87 24.07 11.51
C ARG A 127 7.23 22.62 11.29
N ILE A 128 6.40 21.72 11.77
CA ILE A 128 6.56 20.29 11.52
C ILE A 128 6.31 20.03 10.04
N LEU A 129 7.27 19.40 9.37
CA LEU A 129 7.11 18.91 8.01
C LEU A 129 6.63 17.46 8.06
N LYS A 130 5.42 17.24 7.57
CA LYS A 130 4.84 15.90 7.45
C LYS A 130 4.14 15.74 6.11
N VAL A 131 4.08 14.49 5.65
CA VAL A 131 3.21 14.10 4.54
C VAL A 131 1.94 13.55 5.15
N ASP A 132 0.80 14.11 4.82
CA ASP A 132 -0.49 13.54 5.19
C ASP A 132 -1.09 12.83 3.98
N ILE A 133 -1.38 11.53 4.12
CA ILE A 133 -2.14 10.78 3.12
C ILE A 133 -3.61 11.14 3.33
N LEU A 134 -4.19 11.84 2.36
CA LEU A 134 -5.59 12.29 2.37
C LEU A 134 -6.50 11.24 1.74
N GLN A 135 -6.00 10.53 0.73
CA GLN A 135 -6.68 9.40 0.10
C GLN A 135 -5.67 8.32 -0.30
N PRO A 136 -6.01 7.03 -0.13
CA PRO A 136 -7.23 6.55 0.53
C PRO A 136 -7.20 6.79 2.06
N SER A 137 -8.33 6.62 2.75
CA SER A 137 -8.36 6.76 4.21
C SER A 137 -7.71 5.54 4.88
N PRO A 138 -7.05 5.70 6.05
CA PRO A 138 -6.47 4.56 6.77
C PRO A 138 -7.51 3.49 7.07
N GLY A 139 -7.20 2.22 6.76
CA GLY A 139 -8.06 1.07 7.01
C GLY A 139 -9.19 0.88 6.00
N GLU A 140 -9.29 1.73 4.97
CA GLU A 140 -10.34 1.63 3.95
C GLU A 140 -10.18 0.34 3.12
N ASN A 141 -11.32 -0.32 2.87
CA ASN A 141 -11.42 -1.54 2.09
C ASN A 141 -11.98 -1.23 0.69
N HIS A 142 -11.16 -1.46 -0.32
CA HIS A 142 -11.48 -1.27 -1.73
C HIS A 142 -12.01 -2.57 -2.32
N THR A 143 -13.33 -2.74 -2.32
CA THR A 143 -13.97 -3.92 -2.90
C THR A 143 -13.99 -3.85 -4.42
N TYR A 144 -13.87 -5.00 -5.08
CA TYR A 144 -14.09 -5.05 -6.53
C TYR A 144 -15.44 -4.47 -6.95
N ALA A 145 -15.43 -3.75 -8.07
CA ALA A 145 -16.63 -3.25 -8.69
C ALA A 145 -17.42 -4.39 -9.35
N ALA A 146 -18.75 -4.30 -9.32
CA ALA A 146 -19.62 -5.16 -10.09
C ALA A 146 -19.50 -4.82 -11.58
N GLN A 147 -18.52 -5.44 -12.23
CA GLN A 147 -18.22 -5.35 -13.66
C GLN A 147 -18.21 -6.77 -14.24
N PRO A 148 -18.25 -6.95 -15.57
CA PRO A 148 -18.44 -8.26 -16.20
C PRO A 148 -17.49 -9.35 -15.69
N ASP A 149 -16.24 -8.97 -15.39
CA ASP A 149 -15.19 -9.90 -15.00
C ASP A 149 -15.00 -10.01 -13.49
N TYR A 150 -15.62 -9.15 -12.67
CA TYR A 150 -15.56 -9.19 -11.20
C TYR A 150 -14.13 -9.34 -10.63
N ASN A 151 -13.12 -8.73 -11.26
CA ASN A 151 -11.70 -8.90 -10.91
C ASN A 151 -10.95 -7.56 -10.76
N SER A 152 -11.63 -6.44 -10.50
CA SER A 152 -10.97 -5.13 -10.44
C SER A 152 -11.61 -4.14 -9.45
N THR A 153 -10.78 -3.33 -8.79
CA THR A 153 -11.17 -2.37 -7.71
C THR A 153 -11.92 -1.12 -8.19
N GLY A 154 -12.00 -0.88 -9.50
CA GLY A 154 -12.23 0.48 -9.99
C GLY A 154 -11.06 1.42 -9.64
N PRO A 155 -11.20 2.74 -9.88
CA PRO A 155 -10.13 3.70 -9.59
C PRO A 155 -10.05 4.01 -8.09
N ILE A 156 -8.91 3.69 -7.47
CA ILE A 156 -8.51 4.12 -6.13
C ILE A 156 -7.72 5.43 -6.26
N ALA A 157 -8.17 6.47 -5.56
CA ALA A 157 -7.49 7.76 -5.54
C ALA A 157 -6.34 7.78 -4.52
N PHE A 158 -5.16 8.17 -4.97
CA PHE A 158 -3.98 8.39 -4.15
C PHE A 158 -3.70 9.88 -4.11
N LYS A 159 -3.85 10.48 -2.93
CA LYS A 159 -3.67 11.92 -2.71
C LYS A 159 -2.97 12.14 -1.38
N ALA A 160 -1.89 12.90 -1.40
CA ALA A 160 -1.19 13.31 -0.20
C ALA A 160 -0.92 14.81 -0.22
N LYS A 161 -0.66 15.38 0.95
CA LYS A 161 -0.33 16.78 1.13
C LYS A 161 0.87 16.92 2.06
N VAL A 162 1.87 17.67 1.64
CA VAL A 162 2.94 18.12 2.52
C VAL A 162 2.43 19.29 3.37
N GLU A 163 2.51 19.16 4.69
CA GLU A 163 2.16 20.20 5.64
C GLU A 163 3.38 20.99 6.13
N GLY A 164 3.14 22.17 6.70
CA GLY A 164 4.17 23.08 7.22
C GLY A 164 4.76 24.05 6.19
N VAL A 165 4.60 23.78 4.89
CA VAL A 165 5.14 24.61 3.80
C VAL A 165 4.22 24.68 2.59
N ASN A 166 4.38 25.73 1.77
CA ASN A 166 3.81 25.80 0.43
C ASN A 166 4.66 24.94 -0.51
N TYR A 167 4.40 23.64 -0.54
CA TYR A 167 5.10 22.70 -1.39
C TYR A 167 4.40 22.53 -2.74
N THR A 168 5.14 22.73 -3.83
CA THR A 168 4.64 22.58 -5.21
C THR A 168 5.26 21.40 -5.95
N GLY A 169 6.08 20.58 -5.27
CA GLY A 169 6.69 19.39 -5.85
C GLY A 169 5.74 18.19 -5.89
N ASN A 170 6.32 17.02 -6.16
CA ASN A 170 5.58 15.76 -6.24
C ASN A 170 5.68 14.96 -4.94
N THR A 171 4.71 14.10 -4.72
CA THR A 171 4.74 13.02 -3.75
C THR A 171 5.11 11.74 -4.46
N ASP A 172 6.09 11.02 -3.92
CA ASP A 172 6.47 9.68 -4.33
C ASP A 172 5.66 8.65 -3.52
N TRP A 173 5.03 7.72 -4.23
CA TRP A 173 4.23 6.64 -3.66
C TRP A 173 4.94 5.31 -3.81
N ASP A 174 4.96 4.56 -2.72
CA ASP A 174 5.38 3.16 -2.68
C ASP A 174 4.22 2.36 -2.08
N VAL A 175 3.56 1.57 -2.93
CA VAL A 175 2.39 0.79 -2.56
C VAL A 175 2.74 -0.69 -2.65
N LYS A 176 2.83 -1.34 -1.50
CA LYS A 176 3.06 -2.78 -1.38
C LYS A 176 1.73 -3.49 -1.20
N LEU A 177 1.38 -4.35 -2.14
CA LEU A 177 0.25 -5.27 -2.05
C LEU A 177 0.76 -6.64 -1.61
N GLU A 178 0.11 -7.24 -0.62
CA GLU A 178 0.41 -8.60 -0.19
C GLU A 178 -0.83 -9.44 0.14
N TYR A 179 -0.76 -10.72 -0.19
CA TYR A 179 -1.77 -11.72 0.15
C TYR A 179 -1.10 -13.01 0.62
N GLN A 180 -1.58 -13.57 1.74
CA GLN A 180 -1.04 -14.75 2.39
C GLN A 180 -2.18 -15.73 2.68
N THR A 181 -2.07 -16.95 2.16
CA THR A 181 -2.98 -18.04 2.54
C THR A 181 -2.50 -18.75 3.80
N ASP A 182 -3.36 -19.54 4.43
CA ASP A 182 -2.99 -20.35 5.59
C ASP A 182 -2.01 -21.49 5.21
N GLY A 183 -1.89 -21.80 3.91
CA GLY A 183 -1.16 -22.97 3.39
C GLY A 183 0.23 -22.67 2.83
N GLY A 184 0.53 -21.40 2.54
CA GLY A 184 1.86 -20.98 2.14
C GLY A 184 1.89 -19.74 1.23
N GLY A 185 3.07 -19.11 1.17
CA GLY A 185 3.42 -18.00 0.29
C GLY A 185 2.83 -16.64 0.71
N PRO A 186 3.67 -15.61 0.94
CA PRO A 186 3.24 -14.25 0.71
C PRO A 186 3.38 -13.98 -0.77
N TYR A 187 2.27 -13.71 -1.45
CA TYR A 187 2.31 -13.06 -2.76
C TYR A 187 2.49 -11.58 -2.51
N GLU A 188 3.56 -11.00 -3.05
CA GLU A 188 3.89 -9.59 -2.86
C GLU A 188 4.10 -8.91 -4.20
N LYS A 189 3.56 -7.70 -4.35
CA LYS A 189 3.81 -6.84 -5.50
C LYS A 189 3.94 -5.39 -5.04
N THR A 190 4.91 -4.68 -5.62
CA THR A 190 5.17 -3.28 -5.31
C THR A 190 4.86 -2.39 -6.50
N TYR A 191 4.23 -1.26 -6.22
CA TYR A 191 3.88 -0.23 -7.19
C TYR A 191 4.51 1.08 -6.78
N GLN A 192 5.26 1.67 -7.71
CA GLN A 192 5.89 2.97 -7.52
C GLN A 192 5.35 3.97 -8.54
N PHE A 193 4.97 5.14 -8.08
CA PHE A 193 4.49 6.22 -8.93
C PHE A 193 4.55 7.56 -8.20
N THR A 194 4.27 8.64 -8.92
CA THR A 194 4.24 10.00 -8.35
C THR A 194 2.89 10.67 -8.56
N SER A 195 2.57 11.63 -7.69
CA SER A 195 1.44 12.55 -7.87
C SER A 195 1.88 13.97 -7.55
N PRO A 196 1.32 15.01 -8.19
CA PRO A 196 1.52 16.38 -7.71
C PRO A 196 1.00 16.53 -6.28
N ASN A 197 1.67 17.35 -5.46
CA ASN A 197 1.23 17.63 -4.09
C ASN A 197 -0.23 18.12 -4.07
N ASN A 198 -1.04 17.54 -3.18
CA ASN A 198 -2.46 17.84 -3.03
C ASN A 198 -3.30 17.62 -4.31
N GLN A 199 -2.85 16.78 -5.24
CA GLN A 199 -3.64 16.28 -6.36
C GLN A 199 -3.76 14.76 -6.31
N ALA A 200 -4.91 14.25 -6.75
CA ALA A 200 -5.16 12.82 -6.78
C ALA A 200 -4.59 12.20 -8.07
N VAL A 201 -3.99 11.02 -7.95
CA VAL A 201 -3.74 10.12 -9.07
C VAL A 201 -4.53 8.84 -8.84
N ASN A 202 -5.18 8.32 -9.88
CA ASN A 202 -5.97 7.10 -9.78
C ASN A 202 -5.16 5.87 -10.20
N ARG A 203 -5.35 4.76 -9.47
CA ARG A 203 -4.85 3.44 -9.84
C ARG A 203 -5.96 2.42 -9.75
N THR A 204 -5.91 1.42 -10.62
CA THR A 204 -6.82 0.28 -10.61
C THR A 204 -6.00 -0.98 -10.52
N PHE A 205 -6.41 -1.87 -9.62
CA PHE A 205 -5.78 -3.18 -9.43
C PHE A 205 -6.69 -4.21 -10.06
N ILE A 206 -6.13 -5.04 -10.94
CA ILE A 206 -6.84 -6.05 -11.73
C ILE A 206 -6.25 -7.41 -11.34
N SER A 207 -7.10 -8.39 -11.06
CA SER A 207 -6.73 -9.76 -10.71
C SER A 207 -5.79 -9.84 -9.50
N GLU A 208 -5.96 -8.89 -8.58
CA GLU A 208 -5.10 -8.67 -7.43
C GLU A 208 -5.87 -8.15 -6.23
N GLY A 209 -5.52 -8.62 -5.03
CA GLY A 209 -6.08 -8.13 -3.78
C GLY A 209 -5.25 -8.57 -2.59
N GLY A 210 -5.64 -8.16 -1.39
CA GLY A 210 -4.77 -8.33 -0.22
C GLY A 210 -4.77 -7.14 0.74
N ARG A 211 -3.74 -7.10 1.58
CA ARG A 211 -3.37 -5.95 2.39
C ARG A 211 -2.50 -5.01 1.54
N LEU A 212 -2.85 -3.73 1.55
CA LEU A 212 -2.07 -2.64 0.95
C LEU A 212 -1.33 -1.89 2.05
N THR A 213 0.00 -1.83 1.97
CA THR A 213 0.82 -0.87 2.71
C THR A 213 1.15 0.29 1.77
N ILE A 214 0.62 1.47 2.07
CA ILE A 214 0.71 2.66 1.21
C ILE A 214 1.62 3.65 1.91
N LYS A 215 2.80 3.88 1.34
CA LYS A 215 3.75 4.89 1.80
C LYS A 215 3.79 6.05 0.83
N ALA A 216 3.58 7.26 1.34
CA ALA A 216 3.76 8.51 0.62
C ALA A 216 4.99 9.22 1.16
N SER A 217 5.84 9.75 0.29
CA SER A 217 7.02 10.51 0.69
C SER A 217 7.26 11.72 -0.21
N ALA A 218 7.97 12.72 0.31
CA ALA A 218 8.38 13.89 -0.45
C ALA A 218 9.72 14.39 0.07
N THR A 219 10.50 15.04 -0.79
CA THR A 219 11.72 15.75 -0.41
C THR A 219 11.48 17.25 -0.41
N VAL A 220 11.63 17.88 0.75
CA VAL A 220 11.48 19.33 0.95
C VAL A 220 12.83 19.89 1.37
N ASN A 221 13.43 20.75 0.54
CA ASN A 221 14.75 21.35 0.79
C ASN A 221 15.84 20.31 1.16
N GLY A 222 15.84 19.16 0.46
CA GLY A 222 16.80 18.07 0.68
C GLY A 222 16.48 17.12 1.83
N ILE A 223 15.37 17.34 2.57
CA ILE A 223 14.94 16.45 3.65
C ILE A 223 13.72 15.64 3.24
N GLN A 224 13.79 14.33 3.45
CA GLN A 224 12.68 13.42 3.20
C GLN A 224 11.69 13.45 4.37
N CYS A 225 10.40 13.55 4.04
CA CYS A 225 9.29 13.28 4.95
C CYS A 225 8.42 12.18 4.35
N SER A 226 7.79 11.37 5.21
CA SER A 226 6.92 10.28 4.75
C SER A 226 5.80 9.97 5.74
N SER A 227 4.75 9.34 5.24
CA SER A 227 3.68 8.74 6.03
C SER A 227 3.29 7.40 5.41
N GLU A 228 2.73 6.53 6.24
CA GLU A 228 2.35 5.18 5.85
C GLU A 228 0.97 4.85 6.45
N ILE A 229 0.11 4.25 5.62
CA ILE A 229 -1.20 3.74 6.04
C ILE A 229 -1.39 2.31 5.54
N THR A 230 -2.32 1.58 6.16
CA THR A 230 -2.71 0.24 5.73
C THR A 230 -4.15 0.25 5.25
N ASN A 231 -4.38 -0.34 4.08
CA ASN A 231 -5.69 -0.50 3.44
C ASN A 231 -5.87 -1.93 2.94
N PHE A 232 -7.02 -2.23 2.34
CA PHE A 232 -7.32 -3.58 1.85
C PHE A 232 -7.95 -3.53 0.46
N ILE A 233 -7.73 -4.58 -0.32
CA ILE A 233 -8.48 -4.88 -1.53
C ILE A 233 -9.15 -6.23 -1.33
N THR A 234 -10.47 -6.28 -1.52
CA THR A 234 -11.27 -7.51 -1.35
C THR A 234 -12.19 -7.75 -2.54
N GLY A 235 -12.63 -9.00 -2.70
CA GLY A 235 -13.47 -9.40 -3.82
C GLY A 235 -14.92 -9.00 -3.65
N VAL A 236 -15.75 -9.46 -4.58
CA VAL A 236 -17.20 -9.24 -4.61
C VAL A 236 -17.93 -10.56 -4.84
N GLY A 237 -19.23 -10.64 -4.51
CA GLY A 237 -20.03 -11.79 -4.88
C GLY A 237 -20.22 -11.85 -6.40
N ILE A 238 -19.98 -13.02 -6.99
CA ILE A 238 -20.23 -13.27 -8.42
C ILE A 238 -21.60 -13.94 -8.54
N PRO A 239 -22.52 -13.47 -9.40
CA PRO A 239 -23.81 -14.11 -9.58
C PRO A 239 -23.71 -15.56 -10.08
N ASP A 240 -24.44 -16.47 -9.45
CA ASP A 240 -24.44 -17.90 -9.79
C ASP A 240 -24.76 -18.17 -11.26
N ALA A 241 -25.64 -17.37 -11.88
CA ALA A 241 -25.98 -17.50 -13.29
C ALA A 241 -24.76 -17.26 -14.21
N ILE A 242 -23.90 -16.29 -13.86
CA ILE A 242 -22.67 -15.97 -14.59
C ILE A 242 -21.64 -17.10 -14.41
N ILE A 243 -21.55 -17.64 -13.19
CA ILE A 243 -20.70 -18.80 -12.88
C ILE A 243 -21.13 -20.02 -13.70
N THR A 244 -22.41 -20.38 -13.65
CA THR A 244 -22.97 -21.53 -14.36
C THR A 244 -22.76 -21.40 -15.88
N GLN A 245 -23.03 -20.22 -16.46
CA GLN A 245 -22.80 -19.98 -17.88
C GLN A 245 -21.33 -20.19 -18.26
N ARG A 246 -20.40 -19.64 -17.48
CA ARG A 246 -18.96 -19.79 -17.73
C ARG A 246 -18.53 -21.25 -17.63
N LEU A 247 -18.84 -21.92 -16.52
CA LEU A 247 -18.44 -23.31 -16.28
C LEU A 247 -19.03 -24.27 -17.33
N GLY A 248 -20.27 -24.01 -17.78
CA GLY A 248 -20.87 -24.73 -18.90
C GLY A 248 -20.11 -24.57 -20.22
N GLY A 249 -19.57 -23.38 -20.49
CA GLY A 249 -18.75 -23.11 -21.68
C GLY A 249 -17.34 -23.70 -21.65
N LEU A 250 -16.80 -24.00 -20.47
CA LEU A 250 -15.44 -24.54 -20.30
C LEU A 250 -15.35 -26.07 -20.48
N TYR A 251 -16.47 -26.78 -20.57
CA TYR A 251 -16.48 -28.23 -20.62
C TYR A 251 -17.39 -28.78 -21.71
N THR A 252 -16.78 -29.45 -22.69
CA THR A 252 -17.50 -30.32 -23.63
C THR A 252 -17.44 -31.75 -23.10
N PRO A 253 -18.56 -32.34 -22.67
CA PRO A 253 -18.56 -33.69 -22.13
C PRO A 253 -18.17 -34.72 -23.21
N PRO A 254 -17.49 -35.82 -22.83
CA PRO A 254 -17.30 -36.94 -23.75
C PRO A 254 -18.66 -37.52 -24.16
N THR A 255 -18.69 -38.35 -25.21
CA THR A 255 -19.94 -38.99 -25.66
C THR A 255 -20.61 -39.75 -24.51
N GLY A 256 -21.88 -39.42 -24.26
CA GLY A 256 -22.63 -39.95 -23.12
C GLY A 256 -22.14 -39.48 -21.75
N GLY A 257 -21.40 -38.37 -21.68
CA GLY A 257 -21.02 -37.65 -20.46
C GLY A 257 -22.11 -36.67 -20.00
N THR A 258 -21.77 -35.84 -19.01
CA THR A 258 -22.75 -34.98 -18.32
C THR A 258 -22.47 -33.50 -18.54
N ALA A 259 -23.43 -32.80 -19.14
CA ALA A 259 -23.38 -31.35 -19.26
C ALA A 259 -23.34 -30.69 -17.87
N GLY A 260 -22.62 -29.57 -17.77
CA GLY A 260 -22.53 -28.82 -16.53
C GLY A 260 -21.70 -29.50 -15.43
N LEU A 261 -20.94 -30.58 -15.69
CA LEU A 261 -20.22 -31.28 -14.62
C LEU A 261 -19.31 -30.38 -13.76
N LEU A 262 -18.65 -29.38 -14.38
CA LEU A 262 -17.80 -28.42 -13.66
C LEU A 262 -18.58 -27.58 -12.63
N THR A 263 -19.88 -27.36 -12.83
CA THR A 263 -20.76 -26.72 -11.82
C THR A 263 -20.84 -27.54 -10.55
N GLY A 264 -20.99 -28.86 -10.68
CA GLY A 264 -21.02 -29.77 -9.54
C GLY A 264 -19.71 -29.76 -8.77
N ILE A 265 -18.57 -29.64 -9.49
CA ILE A 265 -17.24 -29.50 -8.88
C ILE A 265 -17.18 -28.18 -8.11
N ALA A 266 -17.39 -27.04 -8.75
CA ALA A 266 -17.33 -25.72 -8.10
C ALA A 266 -18.25 -25.61 -6.87
N MET A 267 -19.46 -26.17 -6.96
CA MET A 267 -20.42 -26.16 -5.85
C MET A 267 -19.98 -27.06 -4.70
N ASN A 268 -19.39 -28.23 -4.98
CA ASN A 268 -18.82 -29.08 -3.94
C ASN A 268 -17.57 -28.47 -3.29
N GLU A 269 -16.69 -27.88 -4.10
CA GLU A 269 -15.38 -27.37 -3.68
C GLU A 269 -15.49 -26.05 -2.88
N SER A 270 -16.38 -25.14 -3.28
CA SER A 270 -16.44 -23.80 -2.70
C SER A 270 -17.86 -23.27 -2.46
N SER A 271 -18.90 -24.07 -2.71
CA SER A 271 -20.28 -23.56 -2.80
C SER A 271 -20.42 -22.39 -3.78
N TYR A 272 -19.77 -22.46 -4.95
CA TYR A 272 -19.77 -21.39 -5.97
C TYR A 272 -19.09 -20.09 -5.56
N ARG A 273 -18.21 -20.12 -4.55
CA ARG A 273 -17.58 -18.89 -4.04
C ARG A 273 -16.14 -18.81 -4.49
N GLN A 274 -15.84 -17.81 -5.32
CA GLN A 274 -14.46 -17.32 -5.39
C GLN A 274 -14.06 -16.65 -4.08
N PHE A 275 -14.96 -15.80 -3.56
CA PHE A 275 -14.74 -15.01 -2.35
C PHE A 275 -15.84 -15.25 -1.31
N ASP A 276 -15.47 -15.47 -0.04
CA ASP A 276 -16.41 -15.66 1.07
C ASP A 276 -16.33 -14.51 2.07
N ALA A 277 -17.46 -13.86 2.33
CA ALA A 277 -17.59 -12.70 3.21
C ALA A 277 -17.35 -13.00 4.71
N ARG A 278 -17.21 -14.27 5.09
CA ARG A 278 -17.06 -14.73 6.47
C ARG A 278 -15.61 -14.99 6.86
N ILE A 279 -14.68 -14.86 5.93
CA ILE A 279 -13.26 -15.08 6.19
C ILE A 279 -12.69 -13.82 6.85
N THR A 280 -11.88 -14.00 7.90
CA THR A 280 -11.12 -12.91 8.52
C THR A 280 -9.64 -13.07 8.16
N LYS A 281 -9.07 -12.06 7.50
CA LYS A 281 -7.62 -11.96 7.26
C LYS A 281 -7.16 -10.54 7.55
N TYR A 282 -5.92 -10.43 8.05
CA TYR A 282 -5.33 -9.14 8.41
C TYR A 282 -6.19 -8.28 9.37
N GLY A 283 -6.99 -8.94 10.22
CA GLY A 283 -7.94 -8.26 11.12
C GLY A 283 -9.23 -7.76 10.47
N LEU A 284 -9.44 -8.00 9.16
CA LEU A 284 -10.64 -7.61 8.42
C LEU A 284 -11.48 -8.84 8.03
N THR A 285 -12.73 -8.88 8.48
CA THR A 285 -13.74 -9.83 7.98
C THR A 285 -14.39 -9.29 6.72
N ALA A 286 -14.08 -9.90 5.57
CA ALA A 286 -14.52 -9.42 4.26
C ALA A 286 -14.49 -10.57 3.24
N ARG A 287 -14.76 -10.26 1.97
CA ARG A 287 -14.77 -11.21 0.85
C ARG A 287 -13.34 -11.56 0.41
N TRP A 288 -12.70 -12.43 1.18
CA TRP A 288 -11.39 -13.00 0.84
C TRP A 288 -11.55 -14.26 -0.03
N PRO A 289 -10.53 -14.61 -0.83
CA PRO A 289 -10.54 -15.84 -1.61
C PRO A 289 -10.78 -17.08 -0.74
N VAL A 290 -11.58 -18.03 -1.23
CA VAL A 290 -11.93 -19.25 -0.48
C VAL A 290 -10.76 -20.21 -0.45
N GLU A 291 -10.24 -20.48 0.75
CA GLU A 291 -9.14 -21.43 0.97
C GLU A 291 -9.63 -22.84 1.21
N SER A 292 -8.87 -23.81 0.69
CA SER A 292 -9.11 -25.23 0.95
C SER A 292 -9.10 -25.52 2.43
N ILE A 293 -10.03 -26.35 2.91
CA ILE A 293 -10.08 -26.84 4.28
C ILE A 293 -9.60 -28.29 4.26
N PRO A 294 -8.62 -28.69 5.10
CA PRO A 294 -8.25 -30.09 5.19
C PRO A 294 -9.41 -30.88 5.78
N GLU A 295 -9.99 -31.79 5.01
CA GLU A 295 -11.00 -32.74 5.48
C GLU A 295 -10.36 -33.96 6.15
N ARG A 296 -9.08 -34.23 5.86
CA ARG A 296 -8.33 -35.39 6.39
C ARG A 296 -6.88 -35.04 6.73
N PRO A 297 -6.24 -35.75 7.67
CA PRO A 297 -4.84 -35.52 8.03
C PRO A 297 -3.83 -35.75 6.90
N ASP A 298 -4.19 -36.54 5.88
CA ASP A 298 -3.37 -36.83 4.70
C ASP A 298 -3.55 -35.82 3.56
N GLN A 299 -4.43 -34.82 3.73
CA GLN A 299 -4.62 -33.76 2.75
C GLN A 299 -3.65 -32.59 2.97
N PRO A 300 -3.37 -31.81 1.91
CA PRO A 300 -2.60 -30.58 2.03
C PRO A 300 -3.18 -29.65 3.10
N SER A 301 -2.31 -28.83 3.71
CA SER A 301 -2.70 -27.87 4.73
C SER A 301 -3.79 -26.92 4.22
N ARG A 302 -4.55 -26.34 5.15
CA ARG A 302 -5.54 -25.31 4.83
C ARG A 302 -4.89 -24.24 3.95
N GLY A 303 -5.58 -23.80 2.90
CA GLY A 303 -5.05 -22.78 1.99
C GLY A 303 -3.96 -23.26 1.03
N SER A 304 -3.81 -24.57 0.83
CA SER A 304 -2.99 -25.14 -0.25
C SER A 304 -3.65 -25.05 -1.63
N TYR A 305 -4.97 -24.88 -1.65
CA TYR A 305 -5.75 -24.55 -2.85
C TYR A 305 -6.66 -23.36 -2.59
N ILE A 306 -7.07 -22.67 -3.66
CA ILE A 306 -7.76 -21.39 -3.58
C ILE A 306 -8.91 -21.26 -4.58
N GLY A 307 -9.91 -20.47 -4.19
CA GLY A 307 -10.98 -19.98 -5.02
C GLY A 307 -12.02 -21.03 -5.41
N MET A 308 -12.76 -20.73 -6.46
CA MET A 308 -14.00 -21.43 -6.78
C MET A 308 -13.83 -22.92 -7.10
N MET A 309 -12.80 -23.25 -7.87
CA MET A 309 -12.49 -24.63 -8.28
C MET A 309 -11.43 -25.28 -7.40
N GLN A 310 -10.96 -24.62 -6.34
CA GLN A 310 -9.91 -25.12 -5.44
C GLN A 310 -8.65 -25.57 -6.22
N VAL A 311 -8.07 -24.63 -6.95
CA VAL A 311 -6.85 -24.83 -7.75
C VAL A 311 -5.59 -24.42 -6.96
N PRO A 312 -4.38 -24.82 -7.39
CA PRO A 312 -3.15 -24.41 -6.71
C PRO A 312 -3.07 -22.89 -6.54
N VAL A 313 -2.57 -22.46 -5.38
CA VAL A 313 -2.56 -21.03 -5.03
C VAL A 313 -1.57 -20.26 -5.90
N ALA A 314 -2.06 -19.19 -6.50
CA ALA A 314 -1.31 -18.12 -7.15
C ALA A 314 -2.08 -16.80 -6.97
N MET A 315 -1.42 -15.64 -7.13
CA MET A 315 -2.08 -14.33 -6.97
C MET A 315 -3.27 -14.19 -7.94
N ASP A 316 -3.06 -14.57 -9.20
CA ASP A 316 -4.08 -14.51 -10.24
C ASP A 316 -5.21 -15.54 -10.00
N THR A 317 -4.92 -16.79 -9.62
CA THR A 317 -6.00 -17.77 -9.32
C THR A 317 -6.77 -17.43 -8.03
N ALA A 318 -6.17 -16.68 -7.11
CA ALA A 318 -6.83 -16.21 -5.88
C ALA A 318 -7.78 -15.04 -6.16
N TRP A 319 -7.41 -14.13 -7.05
CA TRP A 319 -8.10 -12.85 -7.23
C TRP A 319 -8.81 -12.69 -8.59
N ASP A 320 -8.61 -13.64 -9.50
CA ASP A 320 -9.30 -13.71 -10.79
C ASP A 320 -10.06 -15.03 -10.91
N TRP A 321 -11.39 -14.95 -10.78
CA TRP A 321 -12.24 -16.13 -10.88
C TRP A 321 -12.28 -16.71 -12.30
N LEU A 322 -11.97 -15.92 -13.34
CA LEU A 322 -11.90 -16.42 -14.71
C LEU A 322 -10.68 -17.33 -14.86
N ILE A 323 -9.52 -16.89 -14.36
CA ILE A 323 -8.28 -17.70 -14.35
C ILE A 323 -8.46 -18.92 -13.43
N ASN A 324 -9.08 -18.75 -12.27
CA ASN A 324 -9.36 -19.84 -11.34
C ASN A 324 -10.20 -20.96 -12.00
N THR A 325 -11.32 -20.59 -12.63
CA THR A 325 -12.23 -21.54 -13.27
C THR A 325 -11.62 -22.19 -14.51
N GLN A 326 -10.85 -21.44 -15.31
CA GLN A 326 -10.10 -21.99 -16.44
C GLN A 326 -9.07 -23.03 -15.97
N THR A 327 -8.26 -22.68 -14.97
CA THR A 327 -7.26 -23.58 -14.39
C THR A 327 -7.91 -24.85 -13.84
N GLY A 328 -9.05 -24.73 -13.15
CA GLY A 328 -9.79 -25.87 -12.63
C GLY A 328 -10.35 -26.77 -13.72
N ALA A 329 -10.90 -26.17 -14.78
CA ALA A 329 -11.35 -26.88 -15.97
C ALA A 329 -10.20 -27.63 -16.65
N ASP A 330 -9.04 -26.99 -16.82
CA ASP A 330 -7.87 -27.60 -17.43
C ASP A 330 -7.32 -28.76 -16.60
N ILE A 331 -7.25 -28.61 -15.27
CA ILE A 331 -6.89 -29.71 -14.36
C ILE A 331 -7.87 -30.88 -14.54
N PHE A 332 -9.17 -30.62 -14.61
CA PHE A 332 -10.14 -31.70 -14.78
C PHE A 332 -10.06 -32.36 -16.16
N VAL A 333 -10.12 -31.56 -17.23
CA VAL A 333 -10.25 -32.03 -18.62
C VAL A 333 -8.93 -32.54 -19.18
N ASN A 334 -7.85 -31.78 -19.03
CA ASN A 334 -6.57 -32.06 -19.68
C ASN A 334 -5.67 -32.96 -18.82
N ASP A 335 -5.87 -33.00 -17.49
CA ASP A 335 -5.12 -33.88 -16.61
C ASP A 335 -5.97 -35.06 -16.10
N LYS A 336 -7.02 -34.83 -15.32
CA LYS A 336 -7.73 -35.94 -14.62
C LYS A 336 -8.46 -36.86 -15.58
N LEU A 337 -9.17 -36.32 -16.56
CA LEU A 337 -9.92 -37.10 -17.53
C LEU A 337 -8.99 -37.86 -18.50
N VAL A 338 -7.87 -37.25 -18.89
CA VAL A 338 -6.83 -37.93 -19.68
C VAL A 338 -6.21 -39.08 -18.90
N ARG A 339 -5.83 -38.87 -17.64
CA ARG A 339 -5.31 -39.96 -16.78
C ARG A 339 -6.31 -41.09 -16.60
N ALA A 340 -7.60 -40.77 -16.43
CA ALA A 340 -8.65 -41.78 -16.33
C ALA A 340 -8.74 -42.63 -17.62
N ARG A 341 -8.73 -41.99 -18.81
CA ARG A 341 -8.74 -42.70 -20.10
C ARG A 341 -7.52 -43.60 -20.27
N ASN A 342 -6.32 -43.08 -20.01
CA ASN A 342 -5.08 -43.85 -20.15
C ASN A 342 -5.10 -45.05 -19.20
N LYS A 343 -5.53 -44.85 -17.95
CA LYS A 343 -5.63 -45.94 -16.97
C LYS A 343 -6.64 -47.01 -17.37
N VAL A 344 -7.77 -46.62 -17.97
CA VAL A 344 -8.75 -47.56 -18.51
C VAL A 344 -8.15 -48.38 -19.65
N ALA A 345 -7.44 -47.74 -20.59
CA ALA A 345 -6.78 -48.43 -21.70
C ALA A 345 -5.71 -49.44 -21.21
N ASP A 346 -4.90 -49.07 -20.22
CA ASP A 346 -3.91 -49.96 -19.59
C ASP A 346 -4.58 -51.19 -18.95
N LEU A 347 -5.69 -50.96 -18.25
CA LEU A 347 -6.45 -52.05 -17.61
C LEU A 347 -7.09 -52.97 -18.65
N GLN A 348 -7.59 -52.45 -19.76
CA GLN A 348 -8.13 -53.27 -20.85
C GLN A 348 -7.05 -54.10 -21.55
N THR A 349 -5.83 -53.57 -21.67
CA THR A 349 -4.68 -54.30 -22.22
C THR A 349 -4.31 -55.51 -21.34
N THR A 350 -4.39 -55.33 -20.02
CA THR A 350 -4.05 -56.37 -19.03
C THR A 350 -5.23 -57.31 -18.70
N HIS A 351 -6.46 -56.95 -19.08
CA HIS A 351 -7.68 -57.70 -18.82
C HIS A 351 -8.50 -57.84 -20.12
N PRO A 352 -8.10 -58.72 -21.06
CA PRO A 352 -8.78 -58.86 -22.35
C PRO A 352 -10.28 -59.16 -22.20
N GLY A 353 -11.12 -58.41 -22.90
CA GLY A 353 -12.58 -58.53 -22.82
C GLY A 353 -13.25 -57.57 -21.84
N LEU A 354 -12.49 -56.77 -21.07
CA LEU A 354 -13.04 -55.72 -20.22
C LEU A 354 -13.69 -54.60 -21.07
N PRO A 355 -14.98 -54.28 -20.89
CA PRO A 355 -15.69 -53.32 -21.75
C PRO A 355 -15.17 -51.89 -21.57
N ASN A 356 -15.42 -51.01 -22.55
CA ASN A 356 -15.13 -49.58 -22.42
C ASN A 356 -16.03 -48.94 -21.35
N LEU A 357 -15.48 -47.99 -20.60
CA LEU A 357 -16.28 -47.09 -19.77
C LEU A 357 -17.00 -46.07 -20.68
N ASN A 358 -18.29 -45.82 -20.40
CA ASN A 358 -19.03 -44.74 -21.04
C ASN A 358 -18.60 -43.35 -20.50
N GLY A 359 -19.12 -42.26 -21.09
CA GLY A 359 -18.77 -40.90 -20.70
C GLY A 359 -18.96 -40.62 -19.19
N VAL A 360 -20.13 -40.93 -18.63
CA VAL A 360 -20.41 -40.76 -17.18
C VAL A 360 -19.43 -41.56 -16.31
N GLN A 361 -19.11 -42.79 -16.70
CA GLN A 361 -18.17 -43.63 -15.95
C GLN A 361 -16.74 -43.07 -16.01
N LEU A 362 -16.28 -42.60 -17.17
CA LEU A 362 -14.98 -41.92 -17.28
C LEU A 362 -14.92 -40.66 -16.40
N GLU A 363 -15.98 -39.86 -16.40
CA GLU A 363 -16.09 -38.70 -15.52
C GLU A 363 -16.04 -39.08 -14.04
N ASN A 364 -16.75 -40.11 -13.60
CA ASN A 364 -16.71 -40.58 -12.20
C ASN A 364 -15.30 -41.00 -11.79
N TYR A 365 -14.56 -41.64 -12.69
CA TYR A 365 -13.16 -41.96 -12.47
C TYR A 365 -12.32 -40.67 -12.33
N ALA A 366 -12.47 -39.72 -13.26
CA ALA A 366 -11.73 -38.45 -13.24
C ALA A 366 -12.03 -37.61 -11.99
N LEU A 367 -13.29 -37.56 -11.54
CA LEU A 367 -13.69 -36.87 -10.30
C LEU A 367 -12.96 -37.43 -9.08
N GLY A 368 -12.76 -38.74 -9.02
CA GLY A 368 -11.98 -39.34 -7.94
C GLY A 368 -10.54 -38.83 -7.89
N LEU A 369 -9.91 -38.69 -9.06
CA LEU A 369 -8.57 -38.12 -9.18
C LEU A 369 -8.54 -36.61 -8.88
N TYR A 370 -9.62 -35.89 -9.21
CA TYR A 370 -9.76 -34.46 -8.89
C TYR A 370 -9.84 -34.23 -7.38
N GLY A 371 -10.68 -34.98 -6.67
CA GLY A 371 -10.79 -34.93 -5.20
C GLY A 371 -9.58 -35.47 -4.43
N GLY A 372 -8.45 -35.71 -5.11
CA GLY A 372 -7.19 -36.15 -4.50
C GLY A 372 -7.21 -37.58 -3.96
N HIS A 373 -8.12 -38.44 -4.42
CA HIS A 373 -8.14 -39.84 -3.98
C HIS A 373 -7.10 -40.67 -4.73
N SER A 374 -6.27 -41.39 -3.97
CA SER A 374 -5.23 -42.28 -4.52
C SER A 374 -5.77 -43.62 -5.04
N ARG A 375 -6.98 -44.01 -4.63
CA ARG A 375 -7.63 -45.26 -5.06
C ARG A 375 -8.44 -45.05 -6.33
N PRO A 376 -8.44 -46.03 -7.26
CA PRO A 376 -9.24 -45.94 -8.48
C PRO A 376 -10.73 -46.01 -8.15
N TYR A 377 -11.56 -45.32 -8.95
CA TYR A 377 -13.01 -45.38 -8.82
C TYR A 377 -13.58 -46.69 -9.39
N TYR A 378 -13.02 -47.17 -10.50
CA TYR A 378 -13.36 -48.47 -11.09
C TYR A 378 -12.13 -49.39 -11.09
N ALA A 379 -12.34 -50.65 -10.76
CA ALA A 379 -11.33 -51.70 -10.85
C ALA A 379 -11.89 -52.91 -11.62
N PRO A 380 -11.06 -53.65 -12.37
CA PRO A 380 -11.50 -54.87 -13.04
C PRO A 380 -11.76 -55.98 -12.01
N ASP A 381 -12.79 -56.79 -12.26
CA ASP A 381 -13.11 -57.99 -11.49
C ASP A 381 -13.67 -59.08 -12.41
N GLN A 382 -13.51 -60.35 -12.04
CA GLN A 382 -14.09 -61.47 -12.80
C GLN A 382 -15.42 -61.90 -12.18
N VAL A 383 -16.50 -61.76 -12.94
CA VAL A 383 -17.83 -62.24 -12.57
C VAL A 383 -18.28 -63.25 -13.61
N GLY A 384 -18.46 -64.52 -13.18
CA GLY A 384 -18.85 -65.60 -14.10
C GLY A 384 -17.83 -65.86 -15.23
N GLY A 385 -16.55 -65.63 -14.97
CA GLY A 385 -15.46 -65.81 -15.95
C GLY A 385 -15.32 -64.68 -16.98
N GLN A 386 -16.09 -63.58 -16.84
CA GLN A 386 -15.98 -62.40 -17.70
C GLN A 386 -15.45 -61.21 -16.89
N TRP A 387 -14.55 -60.43 -17.49
CA TRP A 387 -14.04 -59.20 -16.89
C TRP A 387 -15.10 -58.10 -16.91
N GLN A 388 -15.35 -57.50 -15.75
CA GLN A 388 -16.30 -56.40 -15.57
C GLN A 388 -15.70 -55.31 -14.70
N TRP A 389 -16.24 -54.10 -14.82
CA TRP A 389 -15.89 -53.01 -13.92
C TRP A 389 -16.65 -53.12 -12.61
N GLN A 390 -15.91 -53.16 -11.50
CA GLN A 390 -16.46 -52.99 -10.16
C GLN A 390 -16.19 -51.58 -9.66
N THR A 391 -17.24 -50.96 -9.15
CA THR A 391 -17.14 -49.67 -8.46
C THR A 391 -16.41 -49.85 -7.14
N THR A 392 -15.54 -48.89 -6.80
CA THR A 392 -14.81 -48.85 -5.53
C THR A 392 -15.74 -48.95 -4.32
N LYS A 393 -15.29 -49.61 -3.26
CA LYS A 393 -15.97 -49.62 -1.95
C LYS A 393 -15.45 -48.50 -1.03
N ASN A 394 -14.55 -47.64 -1.51
CA ASN A 394 -14.02 -46.52 -0.74
C ASN A 394 -15.10 -45.45 -0.54
N ARG A 395 -15.72 -45.45 0.66
CA ARG A 395 -16.84 -44.56 0.99
C ARG A 395 -16.52 -43.06 0.82
N PRO A 396 -15.34 -42.53 1.25
CA PRO A 396 -14.99 -41.14 0.99
C PRO A 396 -15.03 -40.77 -0.50
N LEU A 397 -14.45 -41.60 -1.37
CA LEU A 397 -14.44 -41.39 -2.81
C LEU A 397 -15.84 -41.45 -3.42
N LEU A 398 -16.66 -42.43 -3.02
CA LEU A 398 -18.06 -42.52 -3.47
C LEU A 398 -18.87 -41.29 -3.05
N ASN A 399 -18.68 -40.82 -1.81
CA ASN A 399 -19.35 -39.65 -1.29
C ASN A 399 -18.96 -38.39 -2.08
N TYR A 400 -17.67 -38.20 -2.37
CA TYR A 400 -17.19 -37.06 -3.16
C TYR A 400 -17.87 -37.02 -4.54
N VAL A 401 -17.79 -38.11 -5.30
CA VAL A 401 -18.41 -38.21 -6.63
C VAL A 401 -19.92 -38.00 -6.56
N SER A 402 -20.59 -38.59 -5.56
CA SER A 402 -22.03 -38.41 -5.38
C SER A 402 -22.41 -36.97 -5.05
N LYS A 403 -21.65 -36.26 -4.20
CA LYS A 403 -21.91 -34.86 -3.86
C LYS A 403 -21.76 -33.96 -5.09
N VAL A 404 -20.66 -34.10 -5.83
CA VAL A 404 -20.45 -33.37 -7.09
C VAL A 404 -21.63 -33.57 -8.04
N ARG A 405 -22.04 -34.82 -8.27
CA ARG A 405 -23.18 -35.15 -9.16
C ARG A 405 -24.50 -34.53 -8.68
N LYS A 406 -24.77 -34.51 -7.37
CA LYS A 406 -25.99 -33.90 -6.79
C LYS A 406 -25.99 -32.38 -6.86
N ASN A 407 -24.81 -31.78 -6.97
CA ASN A 407 -24.62 -30.33 -6.96
C ASN A 407 -24.53 -29.72 -8.37
N ILE A 408 -24.72 -30.51 -9.43
CA ILE A 408 -24.73 -30.00 -10.80
C ILE A 408 -25.88 -28.99 -10.93
N GLN A 409 -25.54 -27.79 -11.38
CA GLN A 409 -26.50 -26.73 -11.67
C GLN A 409 -26.99 -26.88 -13.12
N PRO A 410 -28.30 -26.68 -13.36
CA PRO A 410 -28.90 -26.81 -14.68
C PRO A 410 -28.47 -25.72 -15.66
#